data_AF-A0A945AHG3-F1
#
_entry.id   AF-A0A945AHG3-F1
#
_cell.length_a   1.000
_cell.length_b   1.000
_cell.length_c   1.000
_cell.angle_alpha   90.00
_cell.angle_beta   90.00
_cell.angle_gamma   90.00
#
_symmetry.space_group_name_H-M   'P 1'
#
loop_
_entity.id
_entity.type
_entity.pdbx_description
1 polymer ?
#
loop_
_entity_poly.entity_id
_entity_poly.type
_entity_poly.pdbx_seq_one_letter_code
_entity_poly.pdbx_strand_id
1 'polypeptide(L)' 'MSHLDKMLVRNYWLIQRLCHTHPQLRVYIRALGRRMKRRGISPKQINDLGLALESRD' A
#
# COMPACT_ATOMS: atom_id res chain seq x y z
N MET A 1 12.71 7.50 -1.69
CA MET A 1 11.57 7.12 -0.82
C MET A 1 12.05 7.06 0.62
N SER A 2 11.37 7.77 1.53
CA SER A 2 11.69 7.72 2.96
C SER A 2 11.32 6.37 3.58
N HIS A 3 11.85 6.06 4.78
CA HIS A 3 11.47 4.86 5.52
C HIS A 3 9.95 4.80 5.77
N LEU A 4 9.34 5.94 6.09
CA LEU A 4 7.90 6.03 6.31
C LEU A 4 7.09 5.75 5.04
N ASP A 5 7.56 6.18 3.87
CA ASP A 5 6.89 5.87 2.60
C ASP A 5 6.94 4.36 2.31
N LYS A 6 8.08 3.71 2.60
CA LYS A 6 8.20 2.25 2.46
C LYS A 6 7.23 1.51 3.38
N MET A 7 7.07 1.96 4.62
CA MET A 7 6.08 1.41 5.56
C MET A 7 4.64 1.61 5.07
N LEU A 8 4.31 2.80 4.56
CA LEU A 8 2.97 3.09 4.01
C LEU A 8 2.64 2.19 2.82
N VAL A 9 3.58 2.05 1.88
CA VAL A 9 3.41 1.19 0.70
C VAL A 9 3.24 -0.27 1.12
N ARG A 10 4.06 -0.78 2.05
CA ARG A 10 3.93 -2.14 2.58
C ARG A 10 2.56 -2.39 3.23
N ASN A 11 2.11 -1.47 4.09
CA ASN A 11 0.81 -1.58 4.74
C ASN A 11 -0.35 -1.52 3.73
N TYR A 12 -0.25 -0.66 2.71
CA TYR A 12 -1.23 -0.61 1.64
C TYR A 12 -1.34 -1.95 0.92
N TRP A 13 -0.21 -2.56 0.54
CA TRP A 13 -0.17 -3.84 -0.17
C TRP A 13 -0.81 -4.98 0.62
N LEU A 14 -0.44 -5.13 1.90
CA LEU A 14 -0.98 -6.18 2.76
C LEU A 14 -2.50 -6.04 2.94
N ILE A 15 -2.96 -4.82 3.17
CA ILE A 15 -4.39 -4.57 3.42
C ILE A 15 -5.19 -4.69 2.12
N GLN A 16 -4.62 -4.35 0.96
CA GLN A 16 -5.24 -4.55 -0.34
C GLN A 16 -5.65 -6.00 -0.57
N ARG A 17 -4.78 -6.95 -0.23
CA ARG A 17 -5.08 -8.39 -0.33
C ARG A 17 -6.24 -8.80 0.59
N LEU A 18 -6.31 -8.23 1.79
CA LEU A 18 -7.35 -8.53 2.78
C LEU A 18 -8.67 -7.78 2.56
N CYS A 19 -8.69 -6.72 1.75
CA CYS A 19 -9.90 -5.90 1.58
C CYS A 19 -11.01 -6.61 0.81
N HIS A 20 -10.66 -7.68 0.09
CA HIS A 20 -11.62 -8.57 -0.59
C HIS A 20 -12.39 -9.44 0.40
N THR A 21 -11.74 -9.89 1.48
CA THR A 21 -12.34 -10.73 2.52
C THR A 21 -12.90 -9.93 3.69
N HIS A 22 -12.39 -8.73 3.95
CA HIS A 22 -12.81 -7.86 5.03
C HIS A 22 -13.23 -6.47 4.50
N PRO A 23 -14.51 -6.26 4.15
CA PRO A 23 -14.98 -5.01 3.54
C PRO A 23 -14.78 -3.78 4.42
N GLN A 24 -14.72 -3.93 5.75
CA GLN A 24 -14.38 -2.84 6.68
C GLN A 24 -13.01 -2.20 6.39
N LEU A 25 -12.07 -2.94 5.79
CA LEU A 25 -10.74 -2.44 5.44
C LEU A 25 -10.76 -1.48 4.24
N ARG A 26 -11.86 -1.41 3.48
CA ARG A 26 -11.99 -0.48 2.33
C ARG A 26 -11.87 0.99 2.75
N VAL A 27 -12.41 1.34 3.92
CA VAL A 27 -12.28 2.71 4.47
C VAL A 27 -10.81 3.02 4.77
N TYR A 28 -10.10 2.04 5.33
CA TYR A 28 -8.69 2.17 5.68
C TYR A 28 -7.80 2.30 4.45
N ILE A 29 -8.01 1.49 3.40
CA ILE A 29 -7.31 1.60 2.11
C ILE A 29 -7.52 2.96 1.46
N ARG A 30 -8.75 3.49 1.47
CA ARG A 30 -9.04 4.81 0.91
C ARG A 30 -8.28 5.90 1.66
N ALA A 31 -8.19 5.80 2.98
CA ALA A 31 -7.43 6.75 3.80
C ALA A 31 -5.92 6.66 3.51
N LEU A 32 -5.37 5.43 3.40
CA LEU A 32 -3.98 5.18 3.03
C LEU A 32 -3.63 5.73 1.64
N GLY A 33 -4.45 5.43 0.64
CA GLY A 33 -4.26 5.93 -0.73
C GLY A 33 -4.23 7.45 -0.79
N ARG A 34 -5.08 8.15 -0.02
CA ARG A 34 -5.04 9.61 0.09
C ARG A 34 -3.76 10.14 0.75
N ARG A 35 -3.23 9.45 1.77
CA ARG A 35 -1.95 9.83 2.41
C ARG A 35 -0.77 9.61 1.46
N MET A 36 -0.79 8.53 0.69
CA MET A 36 0.23 8.21 -0.29
C MET A 36 0.22 9.21 -1.45
N LYS A 37 -0.97 9.56 -1.97
CA LYS A 37 -1.12 10.60 -3.00
C LYS A 37 -0.56 11.96 -2.53
N ARG A 38 -0.85 12.37 -1.29
CA ARG A 38 -0.31 13.61 -0.70
C ARG A 38 1.22 13.61 -0.58
N ARG A 39 1.84 12.43 -0.48
CA ARG A 39 3.29 12.25 -0.44
C ARG A 39 3.93 12.08 -1.82
N GLY A 40 3.15 12.18 -2.89
CA GLY A 40 3.65 11.95 -4.26
C GLY A 40 4.02 10.49 -4.55
N ILE A 41 3.53 9.54 -3.76
CA ILE A 41 3.77 8.11 -4.02
C ILE A 41 2.85 7.68 -5.17
N SER A 42 3.46 7.35 -6.30
CA SER A 42 2.77 6.91 -7.50
C SER A 42 2.29 5.46 -7.40
N PRO A 43 1.19 5.08 -8.09
CA PRO A 43 0.75 3.68 -8.17
C PRO A 43 1.83 2.72 -8.66
N LYS A 44 2.70 3.17 -9.57
CA LYS A 44 3.85 2.38 -10.05
C LYS A 44 4.79 1.98 -8.92
N GLN A 45 5.16 2.93 -8.07
CA GLN A 45 6.02 2.65 -6.90
C GLN A 45 5.37 1.71 -5.89
N ILE A 46 4.03 1.71 -5.80
CA ILE A 46 3.29 0.76 -4.96
C ILE A 46 3.45 -0.64 -5.51
N ASN A 47 3.20 -0.82 -6.81
CA ASN A 47 3.31 -2.11 -7.49
C ASN A 47 4.75 -2.64 -7.49
N ASP A 48 5.74 -1.82 -7.84
CA ASP A 48 7.16 -2.23 -7.87
C ASP A 48 7.61 -2.77 -6.50
N LEU A 49 7.17 -2.12 -5.41
CA LEU A 49 7.49 -2.54 -4.05
C LEU A 49 6.66 -3.75 -3.61
N GLY A 50 5.40 -3.84 -4.05
CA GLY A 50 4.54 -5.02 -3.85
C GLY A 50 5.15 -6.27 -4.47
N LEU A 51 5.59 -6.19 -5.73
CA LEU A 51 6.30 -7.26 -6.43
C LEU A 51 7.62 -7.63 -5.74
N ALA A 52 8.38 -6.64 -5.26
CA ALA A 52 9.61 -6.88 -4.51
C ALA A 52 9.38 -7.56 -3.14
N LEU A 53 8.21 -7.37 -2.53
CA LEU A 53 7.82 -8.09 -1.32
C LEU A 53 7.42 -9.53 -1.62
N GLU A 54 6.70 -9.77 -2.71
CA GLU A 54 6.29 -11.12 -3.13
C GLU A 54 7.45 -11.97 -3.64
N SER A 55 8.50 -11.35 -4.20
CA SER A 55 9.70 -12.05 -4.65
C SER A 55 10.65 -12.47 -3.52
N ARG A 56 10.33 -12.13 -2.26
CA ARG A 56 11.14 -12.44 -1.07
C ARG A 56 10.54 -13.53 -0.18
N ASP A 57 9.34 -14.01 -0.52
CA ASP A 57 8.72 -15.25 -0.01
C ASP A 57 8.87 -16.35 -1.08
#